data_AF-A0A2R8Y6Y2-F1
#
_entry.id   AF-A0A2R8Y6Y2-F1
#
_cell.length_a   1.000
_cell.length_b   1.000
_cell.length_c   1.000
_cell.angle_alpha   90.00
_cell.angle_beta   90.00
_cell.angle_gamma   90.00
#
_symmetry.space_group_name_H-M   'P 1'
#
loop_
_entity.id
_entity.type
_entity.pdbx_description
1 polymer ?
#
loop_
_entity_poly.entity_id
_entity_poly.type
_entity_poly.pdbx_seq_one_letter_code
_entity_poly.pdbx_strand_id
1 'polypeptide(L)'
;MRTTKVYKLVIHKKGFGGSDDELVVNPKVFPHIKLGDIVEIAHPNDEYSPLLLQVKSLKEDLQKETISVDQTVTQVFRLRPYQDVYVNVVDPKDVTLDLVELTFKDQYIGRGDMWRLKKSLVSTCAYITQKVEFAGIRAQAGELWVKNEKVMCGYISEDTRVVFRSTSAMVYIFIQMSCEMWDFDIYGDLYFEKAVNGFLADLFTKWKEKNCSHEVTVVLFSRTFYDAKSVDEFPEINRASIRQDHKGRFYEDFYKVVVQNERREEWTSLLVTIKKLFIQYPVLVRLEQRAFLKEIILPQHKETTWRPSICHSMCLISTTSTATLTELGRCQW
;
A
#
# COMPACT_ATOMS: atom_id res chain seq x y z
N MET A 1 -35.61 -7.07 18.54
CA MET A 1 -36.57 -8.12 18.11
C MET A 1 -36.43 -8.24 16.59
N ARG A 2 -36.01 -9.39 16.07
CA ARG A 2 -35.99 -9.61 14.61
C ARG A 2 -37.43 -9.73 14.12
N THR A 3 -37.88 -8.84 13.24
CA THR A 3 -39.22 -8.90 12.67
C THR A 3 -39.30 -10.04 11.66
N THR A 4 -40.33 -10.88 11.77
CA THR A 4 -40.68 -11.94 10.80
C THR A 4 -41.38 -11.40 9.55
N LYS A 5 -41.57 -10.07 9.45
CA LYS A 5 -42.22 -9.45 8.30
C LYS A 5 -41.21 -9.26 7.18
N VAL A 6 -41.59 -9.73 6.00
CA VAL A 6 -40.80 -9.66 4.78
C VAL A 6 -41.23 -8.43 3.98
N TYR A 7 -40.26 -7.75 3.38
CA TYR A 7 -40.48 -6.57 2.56
C TYR A 7 -39.87 -6.78 1.18
N LYS A 8 -40.41 -6.09 0.16
CA LYS A 8 -39.85 -6.17 -1.20
C LYS A 8 -38.78 -5.10 -1.41
N LEU A 9 -37.61 -5.54 -1.87
CA LEU A 9 -36.52 -4.63 -2.22
C LEU A 9 -36.77 -3.97 -3.58
N VAL A 10 -36.75 -2.64 -3.62
CA VAL A 10 -36.71 -1.84 -4.84
C VAL A 10 -35.32 -1.25 -4.99
N ILE A 11 -34.81 -1.21 -6.21
CA ILE A 11 -33.50 -0.64 -6.51
C ILE A 11 -33.72 0.69 -7.21
N HIS A 12 -33.17 1.76 -6.64
CA HIS A 12 -33.17 3.08 -7.26
C HIS A 12 -31.79 3.46 -7.76
N LYS A 13 -31.74 4.40 -8.71
CA LYS A 13 -30.50 5.00 -9.21
C LYS A 13 -30.25 6.32 -8.49
N LYS A 14 -28.99 6.76 -8.44
CA LYS A 14 -28.62 8.12 -8.01
C LYS A 14 -29.49 9.18 -8.69
N GLY A 15 -29.91 10.19 -7.94
CA GLY A 15 -30.90 11.19 -8.36
C GLY A 15 -32.38 10.81 -8.17
N PHE A 16 -32.70 9.64 -7.59
CA PHE A 16 -34.09 9.24 -7.36
C PHE A 16 -34.77 10.12 -6.28
N GLY A 17 -35.71 10.95 -6.73
CA GLY A 17 -36.46 11.88 -5.88
C GLY A 17 -35.63 13.07 -5.38
N GLY A 18 -34.62 13.51 -6.15
CA GLY A 18 -33.88 14.76 -5.88
C GLY A 18 -32.80 14.68 -4.80
N SER A 19 -32.51 13.49 -4.26
CA SER A 19 -31.44 13.25 -3.29
C SER A 19 -30.63 12.01 -3.66
N ASP A 20 -29.32 12.04 -3.35
CA ASP A 20 -28.40 10.92 -3.56
C ASP A 20 -28.35 10.00 -2.33
N ASP A 21 -29.51 9.74 -1.73
CA ASP A 21 -29.60 8.91 -0.54
C ASP A 21 -29.47 7.43 -0.87
N GLU A 22 -28.64 6.72 -0.09
CA GLU A 22 -28.38 5.29 -0.25
C GLU A 22 -29.57 4.42 0.16
N LEU A 23 -30.39 4.91 1.11
CA LEU A 23 -31.58 4.22 1.64
C LEU A 23 -32.75 5.20 1.71
N VAL A 24 -33.88 4.81 1.12
CA VAL A 24 -35.15 5.54 1.24
C VAL A 24 -36.20 4.62 1.82
N VAL A 25 -36.77 5.04 2.95
CA VAL A 25 -37.78 4.28 3.69
C VAL A 25 -39.11 5.02 3.68
N ASN A 26 -40.22 4.28 3.56
CA ASN A 26 -41.55 4.84 3.69
C ASN A 26 -41.97 4.89 5.17
N PRO A 27 -42.17 6.09 5.76
CA PRO A 27 -42.55 6.22 7.18
C PRO A 27 -43.94 5.62 7.48
N LYS A 28 -44.83 5.49 6.47
CA LYS A 28 -46.15 4.85 6.63
C LYS A 28 -46.06 3.34 6.82
N VAL A 29 -45.00 2.72 6.28
CA VAL A 29 -44.73 1.28 6.39
C VAL A 29 -43.91 0.97 7.63
N PHE A 30 -43.03 1.91 8.02
CA PHE A 30 -42.13 1.79 9.16
C PHE A 30 -42.31 2.94 10.17
N PRO A 31 -43.42 2.97 10.93
CA PRO A 31 -43.70 4.07 11.87
C PRO A 31 -42.73 4.13 13.07
N HIS A 32 -41.96 3.06 13.29
CA HIS A 32 -40.98 2.94 14.36
C HIS A 32 -39.56 3.38 13.95
N ILE A 33 -39.32 3.61 12.65
CA ILE A 33 -38.01 4.01 12.12
C ILE A 33 -37.93 5.54 12.09
N LYS A 34 -36.89 6.08 12.72
CA LYS A 34 -36.58 7.52 12.74
C LYS A 34 -35.37 7.83 11.86
N LEU A 35 -35.20 9.11 11.55
CA LEU A 35 -33.98 9.61 10.92
C LEU A 35 -32.78 9.31 11.84
N GLY A 36 -31.72 8.74 11.27
CA GLY A 36 -30.51 8.36 11.98
C GLY A 36 -30.48 6.92 12.51
N ASP A 37 -31.62 6.20 12.49
CA ASP A 37 -31.65 4.79 12.89
C ASP A 37 -30.85 3.92 11.92
N ILE A 38 -30.29 2.83 12.45
CA ILE A 38 -29.53 1.85 11.69
C ILE A 38 -30.45 0.68 11.36
N VAL A 39 -30.55 0.40 10.07
CA VAL A 39 -31.40 -0.66 9.54
C VAL A 39 -30.52 -1.76 8.97
N GLU A 40 -30.76 -2.97 9.44
CA GLU A 40 -30.22 -4.21 8.93
C GLU A 40 -31.17 -4.79 7.89
N ILE A 41 -30.66 -4.97 6.67
CA ILE A 41 -31.34 -5.61 5.56
C ILE A 41 -30.70 -6.98 5.35
N ALA A 42 -31.42 -8.04 5.70
CA ALA A 42 -30.93 -9.42 5.63
C ALA A 42 -31.72 -10.23 4.58
N HIS A 43 -31.02 -11.13 3.89
CA HIS A 43 -31.65 -12.06 2.96
C HIS A 43 -32.33 -13.21 3.72
N PRO A 44 -33.51 -13.70 3.29
CA PRO A 44 -34.25 -14.74 4.01
C PRO A 44 -33.51 -16.07 4.15
N ASN A 45 -32.65 -16.38 3.18
CA ASN A 45 -31.89 -17.63 3.13
C ASN A 45 -30.56 -17.58 3.91
N ASP A 46 -30.21 -16.46 4.57
CA ASP A 46 -28.98 -16.30 5.38
C ASP A 46 -27.64 -16.61 4.66
N GLU A 47 -27.66 -16.78 3.33
CA GLU A 47 -26.49 -17.11 2.51
C GLU A 47 -25.48 -15.95 2.37
N TYR A 48 -25.91 -14.70 2.67
CA TYR A 48 -25.12 -13.49 2.46
C TYR A 48 -25.08 -12.64 3.73
N SER A 49 -23.96 -11.96 3.95
CA SER A 49 -23.82 -11.01 5.06
C SER A 49 -24.90 -9.93 4.99
N PRO A 50 -25.54 -9.59 6.13
CA PRO A 50 -26.56 -8.56 6.17
C PRO A 50 -25.96 -7.20 5.79
N LEU A 51 -26.79 -6.33 5.20
CA LEU A 51 -26.43 -4.97 4.84
C LEU A 51 -26.92 -4.00 5.92
N LEU A 52 -26.02 -3.21 6.49
CA LEU A 52 -26.35 -2.15 7.43
C LEU A 52 -26.32 -0.79 6.75
N LEU A 53 -27.44 -0.07 6.79
CA LEU A 53 -27.55 1.29 6.26
C LEU A 53 -28.20 2.21 7.29
N GLN A 54 -27.82 3.48 7.24
CA GLN A 54 -28.41 4.52 8.07
C GLN A 54 -29.55 5.21 7.33
N VAL A 55 -30.65 5.47 8.04
CA VAL A 55 -31.81 6.16 7.47
C VAL A 55 -31.53 7.67 7.40
N LYS A 56 -31.21 8.15 6.19
CA LYS A 56 -30.95 9.57 5.92
C LYS A 56 -32.20 10.32 5.42
N SER A 57 -33.11 9.65 4.72
CA SER A 57 -34.35 10.26 4.25
C SER A 57 -35.55 9.32 4.35
N LEU A 58 -36.70 9.96 4.60
CA LEU A 58 -38.01 9.33 4.66
C LEU A 58 -38.86 9.93 3.54
N LYS A 59 -39.34 9.11 2.61
CA LYS A 59 -40.21 9.56 1.51
C LYS A 59 -41.52 8.78 1.52
N GLU A 60 -42.63 9.50 1.45
CA GLU A 60 -43.97 8.90 1.51
C GLU A 60 -44.46 8.32 0.18
N ASP A 61 -43.81 8.67 -0.94
CA ASP A 61 -44.21 8.33 -2.31
C ASP A 61 -43.87 6.90 -2.74
N LEU A 62 -43.21 6.13 -1.88
CA LEU A 62 -42.88 4.73 -2.13
C LEU A 62 -44.13 3.84 -2.02
N GLN A 63 -44.21 2.81 -2.87
CA GLN A 63 -45.27 1.80 -2.79
C GLN A 63 -45.36 1.17 -1.39
N LYS A 64 -46.57 0.70 -1.02
CA LYS A 64 -46.77 0.02 0.26
C LYS A 64 -45.88 -1.24 0.31
N GLU A 65 -45.17 -1.42 1.44
CA GLU A 65 -44.33 -2.59 1.76
C GLU A 65 -43.02 -2.76 0.95
N THR A 66 -42.45 -1.67 0.42
CA THR A 66 -41.14 -1.70 -0.24
C THR A 66 -40.06 -0.92 0.51
N ILE A 67 -38.80 -1.34 0.34
CA ILE A 67 -37.60 -0.63 0.80
C ILE A 67 -36.72 -0.32 -0.41
N SER A 68 -36.26 0.93 -0.54
CA SER A 68 -35.50 1.36 -1.72
C SER A 68 -34.02 1.52 -1.37
N VAL A 69 -33.15 0.79 -2.08
CA VAL A 69 -31.68 0.82 -1.88
C VAL A 69 -30.99 1.22 -3.18
N ASP A 70 -29.92 2.01 -3.07
CA ASP A 70 -29.15 2.45 -4.22
C ASP A 70 -28.50 1.27 -4.98
N GLN A 71 -28.49 1.39 -6.31
CA GLN A 71 -27.96 0.38 -7.21
C GLN A 71 -26.49 0.02 -6.89
N THR A 72 -25.66 0.98 -6.48
CA THR A 72 -24.25 0.69 -6.19
C THR A 72 -24.08 -0.20 -4.97
N VAL A 73 -24.90 -0.01 -3.94
CA VAL A 73 -24.89 -0.84 -2.73
C VAL A 73 -25.41 -2.25 -3.03
N THR A 74 -26.51 -2.35 -3.80
CA THR A 74 -27.08 -3.66 -4.14
C THR A 74 -26.12 -4.55 -4.95
N GLN A 75 -25.27 -3.97 -5.79
CA GLN A 75 -24.25 -4.70 -6.54
C GLN A 75 -23.17 -5.29 -5.62
N VAL A 76 -22.74 -4.55 -4.59
CA VAL A 76 -21.72 -5.00 -3.62
C VAL A 76 -22.24 -6.17 -2.79
N PHE A 77 -23.48 -6.07 -2.31
CA PHE A 77 -24.13 -7.07 -1.45
C PHE A 77 -24.91 -8.14 -2.23
N ARG A 78 -24.84 -8.13 -3.58
CA ARG A 78 -25.51 -9.06 -4.50
C ARG A 78 -27.03 -9.17 -4.30
N LEU A 79 -27.67 -8.07 -3.91
CA LEU A 79 -29.12 -7.98 -3.75
C LEU A 79 -29.79 -7.80 -5.12
N ARG A 80 -30.88 -8.53 -5.38
CA ARG A 80 -31.65 -8.43 -6.64
C ARG A 80 -32.95 -7.66 -6.44
N PRO A 81 -33.45 -6.98 -7.48
CA PRO A 81 -34.71 -6.25 -7.38
C PRO A 81 -35.88 -7.20 -7.14
N TYR A 82 -36.87 -6.75 -6.38
CA TYR A 82 -38.08 -7.46 -5.99
C TYR A 82 -37.87 -8.75 -5.19
N GLN A 83 -36.68 -8.91 -4.61
CA GLN A 83 -36.46 -9.95 -3.61
C GLN A 83 -37.10 -9.58 -2.28
N ASP A 84 -37.54 -10.62 -1.60
CA ASP A 84 -38.01 -10.60 -0.25
C ASP A 84 -36.82 -10.43 0.70
N VAL A 85 -36.87 -9.43 1.58
CA VAL A 85 -35.82 -9.10 2.55
C VAL A 85 -36.41 -8.86 3.94
N TYR A 86 -35.64 -9.21 4.97
CA TYR A 86 -35.94 -8.83 6.35
C TYR A 86 -35.33 -7.48 6.65
N VAL A 87 -36.09 -6.62 7.31
CA VAL A 87 -35.68 -5.26 7.67
C VAL A 87 -35.81 -5.11 9.17
N ASN A 88 -34.67 -5.03 9.87
CA ASN A 88 -34.62 -4.93 11.33
C ASN A 88 -33.94 -3.62 11.74
N VAL A 89 -34.46 -2.96 12.78
CA VAL A 89 -33.74 -1.86 13.43
C VAL A 89 -32.78 -2.46 14.45
N VAL A 90 -31.52 -2.03 14.40
CA VAL A 90 -30.43 -2.54 15.26
C VAL A 90 -29.86 -1.39 16.10
N ASP A 91 -29.49 -1.69 17.35
CA ASP A 91 -28.80 -0.73 18.22
C ASP A 91 -27.38 -0.49 17.68
N PRO A 92 -26.94 0.77 17.50
CA PRO A 92 -25.57 1.09 17.11
C PRO A 92 -24.49 0.35 17.89
N LYS A 93 -24.71 0.06 19.18
CA LYS A 93 -23.73 -0.62 20.05
C LYS A 93 -23.40 -2.05 19.61
N ASP A 94 -24.35 -2.74 18.99
CA ASP A 94 -24.16 -4.14 18.57
C ASP A 94 -23.40 -4.25 17.25
N VAL A 95 -23.35 -3.15 16.48
CA VAL A 95 -22.79 -3.09 15.12
C VAL A 95 -21.62 -2.12 14.98
N THR A 96 -21.04 -1.67 16.10
CA THR A 96 -19.85 -0.79 16.10
C THR A 96 -18.63 -1.48 15.51
N LEU A 97 -17.93 -0.79 14.62
CA LEU A 97 -16.65 -1.21 14.05
C LEU A 97 -15.50 -0.92 15.01
N ASP A 98 -14.54 -1.84 15.11
CA ASP A 98 -13.32 -1.61 15.88
C ASP A 98 -12.26 -0.88 15.04
N LEU A 99 -12.19 -1.25 13.76
CA LEU A 99 -11.24 -0.69 12.81
C LEU A 99 -11.84 -0.55 11.41
N VAL A 100 -11.57 0.60 10.79
CA VAL A 100 -11.94 0.92 9.42
C VAL A 100 -10.69 1.33 8.65
N GLU A 101 -10.38 0.62 7.58
CA GLU A 101 -9.33 0.99 6.64
C GLU A 101 -9.91 1.81 5.50
N LEU A 102 -9.39 3.03 5.32
CA LEU A 102 -9.69 3.91 4.20
C LEU A 102 -8.48 3.98 3.28
N THR A 103 -8.71 3.67 2.02
CA THR A 103 -7.71 3.76 0.96
C THR A 103 -7.93 5.01 0.12
N PHE A 104 -6.84 5.64 -0.32
CA PHE A 104 -6.89 6.76 -1.25
C PHE A 104 -5.83 6.61 -2.33
N LYS A 105 -6.14 7.15 -3.51
CA LYS A 105 -5.33 7.01 -4.72
C LYS A 105 -5.08 8.38 -5.36
N ASP A 106 -3.85 8.60 -5.82
CA ASP A 106 -3.43 9.77 -6.60
C ASP A 106 -3.76 11.13 -5.95
N GLN A 107 -3.73 11.19 -4.61
CA GLN A 107 -3.97 12.42 -3.85
C GLN A 107 -3.09 12.44 -2.59
N TYR A 108 -2.64 13.63 -2.20
CA TYR A 108 -1.96 13.87 -0.95
C TYR A 108 -2.97 14.28 0.12
N ILE A 109 -2.88 13.70 1.32
CA ILE A 109 -3.73 14.03 2.46
C ILE A 109 -2.84 14.34 3.66
N GLY A 110 -2.99 15.52 4.24
CA GLY A 110 -2.32 15.88 5.48
C GLY A 110 -2.96 15.23 6.71
N ARG A 111 -2.22 15.11 7.82
CA ARG A 111 -2.75 14.55 9.07
C ARG A 111 -3.95 15.33 9.63
N GLY A 112 -3.96 16.65 9.43
CA GLY A 112 -5.09 17.51 9.81
C GLY A 112 -6.37 17.16 9.06
N ASP A 113 -6.25 16.88 7.76
CA ASP A 113 -7.39 16.50 6.93
C ASP A 113 -7.87 15.07 7.22
N MET A 114 -6.94 14.14 7.51
CA MET A 114 -7.28 12.81 8.02
C MET A 114 -8.12 12.89 9.30
N TRP A 115 -7.77 13.79 10.22
CA TRP A 115 -8.54 14.00 11.45
C TRP A 115 -9.93 14.57 11.17
N ARG A 116 -10.06 15.54 10.26
CA ARG A 116 -11.35 16.11 9.86
C ARG A 116 -12.24 15.06 9.18
N LEU A 117 -11.66 14.25 8.28
CA LEU A 117 -12.33 13.15 7.61
C LEU A 117 -12.78 12.07 8.61
N LYS A 118 -11.94 11.73 9.60
CA LYS A 118 -12.37 10.85 10.70
C LYS A 118 -13.57 11.47 11.42
N LYS A 119 -13.51 12.75 11.77
CA LYS A 119 -14.58 13.44 12.52
C LYS A 119 -15.88 13.51 11.73
N SER A 120 -15.84 13.66 10.41
CA SER A 120 -17.04 13.64 9.57
C SER A 120 -17.66 12.25 9.41
N LEU A 121 -16.88 11.19 9.61
CA LEU A 121 -17.33 9.80 9.52
C LEU A 121 -17.90 9.26 10.84
N VAL A 122 -17.58 9.89 11.97
CA VAL A 122 -18.19 9.54 13.26
C VAL A 122 -19.71 9.64 13.14
N SER A 123 -20.41 8.67 13.71
CA SER A 123 -21.87 8.53 13.73
C SER A 123 -22.53 8.16 12.40
N THR A 124 -21.74 7.59 11.47
CA THR A 124 -22.23 7.13 10.16
C THR A 124 -22.02 5.63 9.96
N CYS A 125 -22.82 5.00 9.09
CA CYS A 125 -22.59 3.62 8.66
C CYS A 125 -21.59 3.58 7.50
N ALA A 126 -20.69 2.61 7.55
CA ALA A 126 -19.75 2.33 6.47
C ALA A 126 -19.88 0.89 5.96
N TYR A 127 -19.66 0.72 4.66
CA TYR A 127 -19.63 -0.58 4.02
C TYR A 127 -18.43 -0.71 3.08
N ILE A 128 -18.04 -1.95 2.78
CA ILE A 128 -16.89 -2.24 1.94
C ILE A 128 -17.03 -1.59 0.56
N THR A 129 -15.94 -1.06 0.02
CA THR A 129 -15.90 -0.32 -1.26
C THR A 129 -16.71 0.98 -1.32
N GLN A 130 -17.32 1.43 -0.21
CA GLN A 130 -18.00 2.72 -0.15
C GLN A 130 -17.03 3.85 -0.50
N LYS A 131 -17.47 4.73 -1.38
CA LYS A 131 -16.74 5.95 -1.74
C LYS A 131 -17.14 7.05 -0.76
N VAL A 132 -16.15 7.55 -0.01
CA VAL A 132 -16.31 8.64 0.93
C VAL A 132 -15.69 9.89 0.32
N GLU A 133 -16.47 10.97 0.25
CA GLU A 133 -15.99 12.26 -0.20
C GLU A 133 -16.20 13.31 0.89
N PHE A 134 -15.13 14.02 1.25
CA PHE A 134 -15.20 15.10 2.23
C PHE A 134 -14.20 16.19 1.87
N ALA A 135 -14.66 17.44 1.74
CA ALA A 135 -13.82 18.59 1.43
C ALA A 135 -12.88 18.39 0.21
N GLY A 136 -13.37 17.69 -0.82
CA GLY A 136 -12.61 17.37 -2.05
C GLY A 136 -11.68 16.14 -1.94
N ILE A 137 -11.56 15.54 -0.76
CA ILE A 137 -10.79 14.31 -0.52
C ILE A 137 -11.67 13.12 -0.87
N ARG A 138 -11.17 12.24 -1.75
CA ARG A 138 -11.88 11.03 -2.16
C ARG A 138 -11.21 9.80 -1.58
N ALA A 139 -11.89 9.11 -0.68
CA ALA A 139 -11.41 7.87 -0.07
C ALA A 139 -12.36 6.72 -0.39
N GLN A 140 -11.86 5.50 -0.27
CA GLN A 140 -12.63 4.28 -0.43
C GLN A 140 -12.45 3.38 0.78
N ALA A 141 -13.55 2.91 1.37
CA ALA A 141 -13.52 1.90 2.42
C ALA A 141 -12.95 0.58 1.87
N GLY A 142 -11.83 0.14 2.45
CA GLY A 142 -11.11 -1.06 2.06
C GLY A 142 -11.51 -2.26 2.90
N GLU A 143 -11.06 -2.29 4.15
CA GLU A 143 -11.34 -3.36 5.10
C GLU A 143 -12.05 -2.82 6.35
N LEU A 144 -13.04 -3.57 6.85
CA LEU A 144 -13.78 -3.27 8.07
C LEU A 144 -13.63 -4.45 9.02
N TRP A 145 -13.38 -4.18 10.29
CA TRP A 145 -13.08 -5.19 11.28
C TRP A 145 -13.89 -5.02 12.56
N VAL A 146 -14.39 -6.14 13.08
CA VAL A 146 -15.08 -6.25 14.37
C VAL A 146 -14.53 -7.48 15.08
N LYS A 147 -14.06 -7.34 16.32
CA LYS A 147 -13.53 -8.43 17.16
C LYS A 147 -12.57 -9.37 16.42
N ASN A 148 -11.71 -8.79 15.57
CA ASN A 148 -10.72 -9.48 14.74
C ASN A 148 -11.31 -10.35 13.60
N GLU A 149 -12.58 -10.14 13.25
CA GLU A 149 -13.23 -10.70 12.07
C GLU A 149 -13.49 -9.60 11.03
N LYS A 150 -13.35 -9.96 9.75
CA LYS A 150 -13.67 -9.06 8.64
C LYS A 150 -15.17 -9.01 8.43
N VAL A 151 -15.72 -7.81 8.43
CA VAL A 151 -17.16 -7.58 8.18
C VAL A 151 -17.35 -6.77 6.90
N MET A 152 -18.52 -6.88 6.28
CA MET A 152 -18.86 -6.17 5.04
C MET A 152 -19.43 -4.77 5.28
N CYS A 153 -20.00 -4.54 6.45
CA CYS A 153 -20.57 -3.26 6.88
C CYS A 153 -20.56 -3.14 8.40
N GLY A 154 -20.69 -1.91 8.89
CA GLY A 154 -20.90 -1.62 10.31
C GLY A 154 -21.02 -0.13 10.58
N TYR A 155 -21.15 0.21 11.86
CA TYR A 155 -21.31 1.58 12.33
C TYR A 155 -19.99 2.15 12.83
N ILE A 156 -19.68 3.39 12.45
CA ILE A 156 -18.50 4.12 12.91
C ILE A 156 -18.89 4.95 14.14
N SER A 157 -18.36 4.56 15.28
CA SER A 157 -18.48 5.27 16.54
C SER A 157 -17.21 6.08 16.83
N GLU A 158 -17.18 6.87 17.91
CA GLU A 158 -16.03 7.69 18.30
C GLU A 158 -14.79 6.87 18.67
N ASP A 159 -15.02 5.67 19.21
CA ASP A 159 -14.02 4.68 19.63
C ASP A 159 -13.44 3.87 18.45
N THR A 160 -14.11 3.88 17.29
CA THR A 160 -13.63 3.21 16.07
C THR A 160 -12.28 3.79 15.61
N ARG A 161 -11.32 2.91 15.36
CA ARG A 161 -10.00 3.29 14.84
C ARG A 161 -10.02 3.37 13.33
N VAL A 162 -9.76 4.55 12.78
CA VAL A 162 -9.66 4.75 11.33
C VAL A 162 -8.19 4.70 10.91
N VAL A 163 -7.86 3.78 10.01
CA VAL A 163 -6.53 3.61 9.42
C VAL A 163 -6.56 4.10 7.99
N PHE A 164 -5.68 5.03 7.66
CA PHE A 164 -5.53 5.56 6.31
C PHE A 164 -4.39 4.85 5.59
N ARG A 165 -4.65 4.37 4.37
CA ARG A 165 -3.65 3.72 3.51
C ARG A 165 -3.61 4.40 2.15
N SER A 166 -2.40 4.79 1.73
CA SER A 166 -2.22 5.28 0.37
C SER A 166 -1.95 4.11 -0.58
N THR A 167 -2.67 4.07 -1.70
CA THR A 167 -2.29 3.22 -2.85
C THR A 167 -1.37 3.96 -3.82
N SER A 168 -1.03 5.22 -3.55
CA SER A 168 0.00 6.00 -4.25
C SER A 168 1.07 6.47 -3.27
N ALA A 169 2.20 5.78 -3.24
CA ALA A 169 3.30 6.06 -2.30
C ALA A 169 4.64 6.13 -3.03
N MET A 170 5.57 6.89 -2.48
CA MET A 170 6.96 6.86 -2.89
C MET A 170 7.62 5.64 -2.24
N VAL A 171 8.19 4.76 -3.05
CA VAL A 171 8.77 3.49 -2.59
C VAL A 171 10.24 3.43 -3.00
N TYR A 172 11.11 3.31 -2.01
CA TYR A 172 12.54 3.12 -2.20
C TYR A 172 12.89 1.64 -2.02
N ILE A 173 13.36 1.00 -3.08
CA ILE A 173 13.79 -0.39 -3.07
C ILE A 173 15.32 -0.41 -3.14
N PHE A 174 15.95 -0.84 -2.04
CA PHE A 174 17.39 -1.05 -1.98
C PHE A 174 17.70 -2.53 -2.13
N ILE A 175 18.51 -2.88 -3.13
CA ILE A 175 18.94 -4.26 -3.37
C ILE A 175 20.42 -4.36 -3.04
N GLN A 176 20.73 -5.13 -2.01
CA GLN A 176 22.10 -5.39 -1.61
C GLN A 176 22.72 -6.45 -2.53
N MET A 177 23.84 -6.10 -3.13
CA MET A 177 24.64 -6.99 -3.95
C MET A 177 25.78 -7.59 -3.11
N SER A 178 25.51 -8.73 -2.46
CA SER A 178 26.52 -9.55 -1.75
C SER A 178 27.13 -10.60 -2.69
N CYS A 179 28.23 -11.26 -2.29
CA CYS A 179 28.77 -12.39 -3.07
C CYS A 179 27.79 -13.55 -3.20
N GLU A 180 26.98 -13.80 -2.18
CA GLU A 180 25.99 -14.89 -2.17
C GLU A 180 24.94 -14.72 -3.29
N MET A 181 24.76 -13.51 -3.82
CA MET A 181 23.86 -13.27 -4.96
C MET A 181 24.25 -14.06 -6.22
N TRP A 182 25.51 -14.49 -6.33
CA TRP A 182 26.04 -15.35 -7.39
C TRP A 182 26.13 -16.83 -7.02
N ASP A 183 25.72 -17.20 -5.80
CA ASP A 183 25.72 -18.59 -5.35
C ASP A 183 24.33 -19.22 -5.57
N PHE A 184 24.34 -20.55 -5.71
CA PHE A 184 23.12 -21.35 -5.83
C PHE A 184 22.53 -21.65 -4.45
N ASP A 185 21.20 -21.58 -4.37
CA ASP A 185 20.46 -22.00 -3.19
C ASP A 185 20.34 -23.53 -3.13
N ILE A 186 19.73 -24.03 -2.04
CA ILE A 186 19.55 -25.47 -1.80
C ILE A 186 18.67 -26.18 -2.86
N TYR A 187 17.89 -25.43 -3.63
CA TYR A 187 17.01 -25.93 -4.69
C TYR A 187 17.64 -25.81 -6.08
N GLY A 188 18.82 -25.19 -6.18
CA GLY A 188 19.56 -25.00 -7.43
C GLY A 188 19.25 -23.69 -8.16
N ASP A 189 18.53 -22.75 -7.54
CA ASP A 189 18.27 -21.44 -8.09
C ASP A 189 19.30 -20.42 -7.60
N LEU A 190 19.67 -19.45 -8.43
CA LEU A 190 20.55 -18.36 -8.01
C LEU A 190 19.82 -17.44 -7.01
N TYR A 191 20.46 -17.02 -5.92
CA TYR A 191 19.83 -16.10 -4.94
C TYR A 191 19.31 -14.80 -5.59
N PHE A 192 20.03 -14.27 -6.58
CA PHE A 192 19.58 -13.11 -7.35
C PHE A 192 18.27 -13.37 -8.10
N GLU A 193 18.13 -14.53 -8.74
CA GLU A 193 16.92 -14.86 -9.49
C GLU A 193 15.73 -15.03 -8.56
N LYS A 194 15.93 -15.61 -7.37
CA LYS A 194 14.89 -15.71 -6.35
C LYS A 194 14.40 -14.34 -5.87
N ALA A 195 15.31 -13.39 -5.68
CA ALA A 195 14.96 -12.03 -5.26
C ALA A 195 14.22 -11.24 -6.37
N VAL A 196 14.71 -11.32 -7.62
CA VAL A 196 14.15 -10.53 -8.73
C VAL A 196 12.94 -11.20 -9.37
N ASN A 197 13.01 -12.49 -9.71
CA ASN A 197 11.92 -13.23 -10.36
C ASN A 197 10.88 -13.75 -9.38
N GLY A 198 11.25 -13.97 -8.11
CA GLY A 198 10.29 -14.32 -7.06
C GLY A 198 9.72 -13.05 -6.44
N PHE A 199 10.46 -12.45 -5.51
CA PHE A 199 9.94 -11.38 -4.67
C PHE A 199 9.47 -10.14 -5.44
N LEU A 200 10.31 -9.55 -6.31
CA LEU A 200 9.91 -8.33 -7.04
C LEU A 200 8.78 -8.59 -8.04
N ALA A 201 8.79 -9.73 -8.74
CA ALA A 201 7.71 -10.08 -9.66
C ALA A 201 6.37 -10.26 -8.94
N ASP A 202 6.35 -10.96 -7.80
CA ASP A 202 5.16 -11.13 -6.97
C ASP A 202 4.67 -9.80 -6.39
N LEU A 203 5.60 -8.94 -5.97
CA LEU A 203 5.29 -7.59 -5.47
C LEU A 203 4.58 -6.76 -6.54
N PHE A 204 5.12 -6.73 -7.76
CA PHE A 204 4.54 -5.97 -8.87
C PHE A 204 3.20 -6.54 -9.34
N THR A 205 3.03 -7.86 -9.30
CA THR A 205 1.75 -8.52 -9.56
C THR A 205 0.69 -8.08 -8.55
N LYS A 206 1.02 -8.10 -7.25
CA LYS A 206 0.11 -7.63 -6.19
C LYS A 206 -0.22 -6.15 -6.31
N TRP A 207 0.73 -5.30 -6.71
CA TRP A 207 0.46 -3.89 -6.97
C TRP A 207 -0.52 -3.69 -8.14
N LYS A 208 -0.39 -4.50 -9.20
CA LYS A 208 -1.31 -4.48 -10.34
C LYS A 208 -2.71 -4.95 -9.94
N GLU A 209 -2.82 -6.05 -9.19
CA GLU A 209 -4.10 -6.56 -8.67
C GLU A 209 -4.83 -5.55 -7.78
N LYS A 210 -4.08 -4.84 -6.92
CA LYS A 210 -4.63 -3.79 -6.05
C LYS A 210 -4.76 -2.42 -6.72
N ASN A 211 -4.42 -2.32 -8.01
CA ASN A 211 -4.45 -1.08 -8.79
C ASN A 211 -3.68 0.07 -8.12
N CYS A 212 -2.54 -0.25 -7.51
CA CYS A 212 -1.65 0.71 -6.87
C CYS A 212 -0.86 1.53 -7.89
N SER A 213 -0.49 2.74 -7.50
CA SER A 213 0.28 3.65 -8.33
C SER A 213 1.43 4.28 -7.55
N HIS A 214 2.52 3.52 -7.40
CA HIS A 214 3.70 3.94 -6.67
C HIS A 214 4.70 4.68 -7.58
N GLU A 215 5.42 5.63 -6.98
CA GLU A 215 6.62 6.22 -7.56
C GLU A 215 7.82 5.47 -6.98
N VAL A 216 8.60 4.78 -7.83
CA VAL A 216 9.62 3.85 -7.35
C VAL A 216 11.00 4.34 -7.71
N THR A 217 11.90 4.23 -6.74
CA THR A 217 13.34 4.37 -6.92
C THR A 217 14.01 3.07 -6.53
N VAL A 218 14.79 2.49 -7.45
CA VAL A 218 15.53 1.24 -7.20
C VAL A 218 17.02 1.51 -7.23
N VAL A 219 17.70 1.16 -6.14
CA VAL A 219 19.14 1.36 -5.98
C VAL A 219 19.81 0.03 -5.66
N LEU A 220 20.74 -0.39 -6.50
CA LEU A 220 21.66 -1.48 -6.21
C LEU A 220 22.81 -0.91 -5.39
N PHE A 221 23.25 -1.64 -4.37
CA PHE A 221 24.41 -1.21 -3.59
C PHE A 221 25.27 -2.39 -3.15
N SER A 222 26.56 -2.15 -3.02
CA SER A 222 27.54 -3.13 -2.56
C SER A 222 28.66 -2.45 -1.79
N ARG A 223 29.36 -3.21 -0.96
CA ARG A 223 30.57 -2.78 -0.29
C ARG A 223 31.78 -3.50 -0.86
N THR A 224 32.84 -2.76 -1.13
CA THR A 224 34.14 -3.30 -1.51
C THR A 224 35.15 -3.04 -0.41
N PHE A 225 35.85 -4.09 0.01
CA PHE A 225 36.94 -3.99 0.98
C PHE A 225 38.28 -3.92 0.27
N TYR A 226 39.20 -3.15 0.85
CA TYR A 226 40.55 -2.96 0.36
C TYR A 226 41.56 -3.50 1.39
N ASP A 227 42.52 -4.30 0.91
CA ASP A 227 43.65 -4.78 1.71
C ASP A 227 44.78 -3.73 1.70
N ALA A 228 44.55 -2.60 2.36
CA ALA A 228 45.54 -1.52 2.50
C ALA A 228 46.02 -1.41 3.96
N LYS A 229 47.29 -1.04 4.17
CA LYS A 229 47.87 -0.88 5.50
C LYS A 229 47.76 0.54 6.04
N SER A 230 47.68 1.53 5.15
CA SER A 230 47.53 2.95 5.48
C SER A 230 46.54 3.64 4.53
N VAL A 231 45.89 4.71 5.01
CA VAL A 231 45.08 5.61 4.18
C VAL A 231 45.94 6.30 3.10
N ASP A 232 47.24 6.42 3.34
CA ASP A 232 48.19 7.07 2.42
C ASP A 232 48.45 6.26 1.15
N GLU A 233 48.14 4.96 1.16
CA GLU A 233 48.21 4.08 -0.02
C GLU A 233 47.12 4.42 -1.04
N PHE A 234 46.09 5.17 -0.64
CA PHE A 234 45.03 5.63 -1.52
C PHE A 234 45.32 7.05 -2.07
N PRO A 235 45.01 7.30 -3.36
CA PRO A 235 45.03 8.64 -3.95
C PRO A 235 44.22 9.64 -3.13
N GLU A 236 44.76 10.87 -3.01
CA GLU A 236 44.17 11.94 -2.19
C GLU A 236 42.70 12.23 -2.52
N ILE A 237 42.34 12.11 -3.79
CA ILE A 237 41.00 12.41 -4.29
C ILE A 237 39.94 11.40 -3.78
N ASN A 238 40.35 10.19 -3.38
CA ASN A 238 39.47 9.11 -2.93
C ASN A 238 39.46 8.91 -1.42
N ARG A 239 40.39 9.53 -0.67
CA ARG A 239 40.45 9.41 0.80
C ARG A 239 39.15 9.86 1.48
N ALA A 240 38.37 10.72 0.85
CA ALA A 240 37.07 11.17 1.35
C ALA A 240 35.96 10.10 1.27
N SER A 241 36.02 9.21 0.26
CA SER A 241 35.02 8.17 0.01
C SER A 241 35.32 6.86 0.76
N ILE A 242 36.59 6.63 1.08
CA ILE A 242 37.05 5.43 1.80
C ILE A 242 36.76 5.60 3.29
N ARG A 243 36.14 4.58 3.87
CA ARG A 243 35.80 4.51 5.29
C ARG A 243 36.57 3.36 5.94
N GLN A 244 36.75 3.45 7.25
CA GLN A 244 37.39 2.40 8.04
C GLN A 244 36.35 1.75 8.95
N ASP A 245 36.26 0.42 8.89
CA ASP A 245 35.40 -0.38 9.76
C ASP A 245 35.97 -0.45 11.18
N HIS A 246 35.16 -0.88 12.15
CA HIS A 246 35.58 -1.03 13.55
C HIS A 246 36.74 -2.05 13.74
N LYS A 247 36.96 -2.93 12.75
CA LYS A 247 38.09 -3.88 12.69
C LYS A 247 39.33 -3.32 12.00
N GLY A 248 39.34 -2.02 11.68
CA GLY A 248 40.45 -1.36 11.00
C GLY A 248 40.54 -1.62 9.48
N ARG A 249 39.56 -2.33 8.88
CA ARG A 249 39.53 -2.62 7.44
C ARG A 249 39.01 -1.43 6.65
N PHE A 250 39.66 -1.10 5.54
CA PHE A 250 39.21 -0.04 4.64
C PHE A 250 38.13 -0.56 3.69
N TYR A 251 37.09 0.23 3.48
CA TYR A 251 35.99 -0.11 2.60
C TYR A 251 35.42 1.12 1.89
N GLU A 252 34.72 0.86 0.80
CA GLU A 252 33.97 1.85 0.03
C GLU A 252 32.60 1.27 -0.33
N ASP A 253 31.56 2.09 -0.19
CA ASP A 253 30.19 1.72 -0.54
C ASP A 253 29.88 2.25 -1.96
N PHE A 254 29.52 1.33 -2.85
CA PHE A 254 29.14 1.63 -4.22
C PHE A 254 27.61 1.61 -4.34
N TYR A 255 27.05 2.66 -4.95
CA TYR A 255 25.61 2.81 -5.18
C TYR A 255 25.35 3.00 -6.67
N LYS A 256 24.49 2.16 -7.24
CA LYS A 256 24.01 2.29 -8.62
C LYS A 256 22.49 2.44 -8.65
N VAL A 257 22.04 3.63 -9.03
CA VAL A 257 20.61 3.88 -9.28
C VAL A 257 20.22 3.21 -10.60
N VAL A 258 19.21 2.35 -10.54
CA VAL A 258 18.65 1.65 -11.72
C VAL A 258 17.54 2.48 -12.34
N VAL A 259 16.65 2.98 -11.49
CA VAL A 259 15.50 3.81 -11.82
C VAL A 259 15.31 4.80 -10.70
N GLN A 260 14.96 6.04 -11.04
CA GLN A 260 14.74 7.12 -10.10
C GLN A 260 13.39 7.76 -10.37
N ASN A 261 12.53 7.82 -9.35
CA ASN A 261 11.28 8.58 -9.39
C ASN A 261 10.37 8.22 -10.59
N GLU A 262 10.31 6.95 -10.97
CA GLU A 262 9.46 6.55 -12.09
C GLU A 262 8.13 5.96 -11.61
N ARG A 263 7.08 6.31 -12.36
CA ARG A 263 5.74 5.71 -12.24
C ARG A 263 5.49 4.91 -13.52
N ARG A 264 5.30 3.59 -13.38
CA ARG A 264 4.98 2.68 -14.49
C ARG A 264 3.75 1.85 -14.15
N GLU A 265 2.92 1.58 -15.17
CA GLU A 265 1.83 0.61 -15.05
C GLU A 265 2.33 -0.83 -15.14
N GLU A 266 3.40 -1.07 -15.92
CA GLU A 266 4.03 -2.37 -16.07
C GLU A 266 5.51 -2.34 -15.64
N TRP A 267 5.83 -3.14 -14.63
CA TRP A 267 7.15 -3.22 -14.02
C TRP A 267 8.04 -4.35 -14.58
N THR A 268 7.50 -5.20 -15.45
CA THR A 268 8.23 -6.34 -16.04
C THR A 268 9.51 -5.89 -16.77
N SER A 269 9.46 -4.74 -17.43
CA SER A 269 10.61 -4.13 -18.11
C SER A 269 11.75 -3.77 -17.14
N LEU A 270 11.42 -3.36 -15.92
CA LEU A 270 12.41 -3.05 -14.88
C LEU A 270 13.18 -4.30 -14.45
N LEU A 271 12.51 -5.44 -14.34
CA LEU A 271 13.16 -6.72 -14.01
C LEU A 271 14.22 -7.09 -15.05
N VAL A 272 13.95 -6.85 -16.35
CA VAL A 272 14.91 -7.08 -17.43
C VAL A 272 16.12 -6.13 -17.31
N THR A 273 15.89 -4.86 -16.99
CA THR A 273 16.96 -3.89 -16.76
C THR A 273 17.83 -4.28 -15.57
N ILE A 274 17.22 -4.70 -14.45
CA ILE A 274 17.95 -5.16 -13.26
C ILE A 274 18.80 -6.40 -13.61
N LYS A 275 18.26 -7.36 -14.38
CA LYS A 275 19.02 -8.53 -14.86
C LYS A 275 20.22 -8.17 -15.72
N LYS A 276 20.06 -7.23 -16.66
CA LYS A 276 21.17 -6.75 -17.50
C LYS A 276 22.24 -6.07 -16.67
N LEU A 277 21.84 -5.24 -15.70
CA LEU A 277 22.75 -4.57 -14.79
C LEU A 277 23.48 -5.56 -13.89
N PHE A 278 22.82 -6.62 -13.42
CA PHE A 278 23.44 -7.67 -12.61
C PHE A 278 24.62 -8.34 -13.31
N ILE A 279 24.48 -8.68 -14.60
CA ILE A 279 25.55 -9.28 -15.40
C ILE A 279 26.77 -8.33 -15.50
N GLN A 280 26.50 -7.03 -15.64
CA GLN A 280 27.54 -6.01 -15.78
C GLN A 280 28.08 -5.52 -14.43
N TYR A 281 27.39 -5.79 -13.32
CA TYR A 281 27.66 -5.20 -12.02
C TYR A 281 29.09 -5.45 -11.51
N PRO A 282 29.64 -6.69 -11.57
CA PRO A 282 31.02 -6.93 -11.14
C PRO A 282 32.04 -6.18 -11.98
N VAL A 283 31.75 -5.98 -13.27
CA VAL A 283 32.62 -5.22 -14.17
C VAL A 283 32.54 -3.73 -13.87
N LEU A 284 31.35 -3.19 -13.61
CA LEU A 284 31.16 -1.78 -13.24
C LEU A 284 31.90 -1.44 -11.95
N VAL A 285 31.73 -2.25 -10.91
CA VAL A 285 32.45 -2.10 -9.63
C VAL A 285 33.97 -2.16 -9.86
N ARG A 286 34.45 -3.10 -10.69
CA ARG A 286 35.88 -3.22 -11.02
C ARG A 286 36.41 -2.13 -11.95
N LEU A 287 35.57 -1.53 -12.80
CA LEU A 287 35.97 -0.48 -13.73
C LEU A 287 36.09 0.87 -13.05
N GLU A 288 35.24 1.18 -12.08
CA GLU A 288 35.47 2.32 -11.18
C GLU A 288 36.78 2.13 -10.41
N GLN A 289 37.05 0.91 -9.95
CA GLN A 289 38.35 0.55 -9.35
C GLN A 289 39.53 0.58 -10.34
N ARG A 290 39.32 0.39 -11.64
CA ARG A 290 40.39 0.42 -12.67
C ARG A 290 40.61 1.78 -13.29
N ALA A 291 39.60 2.64 -13.37
CA ALA A 291 39.79 4.07 -13.61
C ALA A 291 40.71 4.63 -12.52
N PHE A 292 40.50 4.18 -11.28
CA PHE A 292 41.37 4.41 -10.13
C PHE A 292 42.79 3.81 -10.28
N LEU A 293 42.97 2.60 -10.82
CA LEU A 293 44.30 2.01 -11.05
C LEU A 293 45.03 2.52 -12.31
N LYS A 294 44.32 3.06 -13.31
CA LYS A 294 44.94 3.59 -14.55
C LYS A 294 45.64 4.94 -14.33
N GLU A 295 45.24 5.71 -13.32
CA GLU A 295 46.04 6.86 -12.86
C GLU A 295 47.32 6.44 -12.12
N ILE A 296 47.45 5.16 -11.74
CA ILE A 296 48.54 4.65 -10.90
C ILE A 296 49.66 3.97 -11.72
N ILE A 297 49.45 3.53 -12.97
CA ILE A 297 50.44 2.67 -13.67
C ILE A 297 50.72 3.05 -15.13
N LEU A 298 51.96 3.51 -15.36
CA LEU A 298 52.89 3.00 -16.38
C LEU A 298 54.34 3.28 -15.92
N PRO A 299 55.32 2.38 -16.13
CA PRO A 299 55.31 0.93 -15.91
C PRO A 299 56.47 0.53 -14.98
N GLN A 300 56.23 -0.16 -13.86
CA GLN A 300 57.20 -1.15 -13.36
C GLN A 300 56.49 -2.24 -12.57
N HIS A 301 56.69 -3.48 -13.03
CA HIS A 301 56.51 -4.76 -12.35
C HIS A 301 56.06 -4.68 -10.88
N LYS A 302 54.76 -4.86 -10.67
CA LYS A 302 54.20 -5.63 -9.55
C LYS A 302 52.73 -5.88 -9.89
N GLU A 303 52.43 -7.10 -10.34
CA GLU A 303 51.08 -7.66 -10.29
C GLU A 303 50.66 -7.76 -8.82
N THR A 304 50.30 -6.64 -8.21
CA THR A 304 49.56 -6.64 -6.96
C THR A 304 48.13 -7.00 -7.32
N THR A 305 47.83 -8.26 -7.07
CA THR A 305 46.52 -8.88 -7.21
C THR A 305 45.59 -8.29 -6.16
N TRP A 306 45.14 -7.05 -6.37
CA TRP A 306 43.97 -6.51 -5.68
C TRP A 306 42.77 -7.35 -6.12
N ARG A 307 42.44 -8.40 -5.36
CA ARG A 307 41.23 -9.20 -5.54
C ARG A 307 40.18 -8.73 -4.54
N PRO A 308 39.42 -7.67 -4.83
CA PRO A 308 38.31 -7.28 -3.98
C PRO A 308 37.29 -8.41 -3.98
N SER A 309 37.01 -8.93 -2.79
CA SER A 309 35.86 -9.79 -2.54
C SER A 309 34.67 -8.88 -2.20
N ILE A 310 33.62 -8.95 -3.02
CA ILE A 310 32.29 -8.53 -2.58
C ILE A 310 31.98 -9.47 -1.41
N CYS A 311 31.86 -9.00 -0.16
CA CYS A 311 31.76 -9.94 0.96
C CYS A 311 30.87 -9.50 2.14
N HIS A 312 30.51 -10.52 2.93
CA HIS A 312 29.30 -10.77 3.72
C HIS A 312 28.86 -9.78 4.82
N SER A 313 29.65 -8.77 5.19
CA SER A 313 29.33 -7.93 6.35
C SER A 313 29.10 -6.48 5.95
N MET A 314 27.84 -6.06 5.85
CA MET A 314 27.48 -4.66 5.66
C MET A 314 26.38 -4.25 6.64
N CYS A 315 26.49 -3.01 7.15
CA CYS A 315 25.53 -2.41 8.05
C CYS A 315 24.43 -1.73 7.23
N LEU A 316 23.25 -2.35 7.13
CA LEU A 316 22.06 -1.83 6.42
C LEU A 316 21.63 -0.42 6.89
N ILE A 317 22.12 0.02 8.05
CA ILE A 317 21.74 1.25 8.75
C ILE A 317 22.17 2.52 8.01
N SER A 318 23.32 2.52 7.33
CA SER A 318 23.78 3.72 6.60
C SER A 318 22.90 4.02 5.39
N THR A 319 22.53 2.98 4.63
CA THR A 319 21.67 3.12 3.45
C THR A 319 20.26 3.59 3.82
N THR A 320 19.69 3.10 4.93
CA THR A 320 18.40 3.59 5.44
C THR A 320 18.48 5.02 5.99
N SER A 321 19.61 5.40 6.60
CA SER A 321 19.87 6.79 7.00
C SER A 321 19.98 7.74 5.82
N THR A 322 20.59 7.32 4.70
CA THR A 322 20.67 8.15 3.49
C THR A 322 19.30 8.31 2.84
N ALA A 323 18.49 7.25 2.80
CA ALA A 323 17.10 7.33 2.31
C ALA A 323 16.26 8.33 3.12
N THR A 324 16.35 8.28 4.46
CA THR A 324 15.65 9.22 5.35
C THR A 324 16.16 10.66 5.23
N LEU A 325 17.47 10.87 5.04
CA LEU A 325 18.03 12.20 4.76
C LEU A 325 17.58 12.76 3.41
N THR A 326 17.43 11.90 2.40
CA THR A 326 16.94 12.31 1.06
C THR A 326 15.44 12.68 1.09
N GLU A 327 14.65 11.98 1.91
CA GLU A 327 13.26 12.36 2.19
C GLU A 327 13.16 13.67 2.99
N LEU A 328 13.97 13.84 4.04
CA LEU A 328 13.99 15.06 4.86
C LEU A 328 14.42 16.30 4.06
N GLY A 329 15.37 16.17 3.14
CA GLY A 329 15.80 17.25 2.25
C GLY A 329 14.75 17.68 1.22
N ARG A 330 13.77 16.82 0.91
CA ARG A 330 12.62 17.17 0.05
C ARG A 330 11.42 17.74 0.80
N CYS A 331 11.31 17.50 2.11
CA CYS A 331 10.29 18.14 2.95
C CYS A 331 10.63 19.59 3.34
N GLN A 332 11.82 20.09 2.98
CA GLN A 332 12.22 21.49 3.16
C GLN A 332 12.13 22.31 1.87
N TRP A 333 11.01 22.28 1.13
CA TRP A 333 10.70 23.31 0.13
C TRP A 333 9.19 23.53 0.03
#